data_AF-A0A7W8PCW4-F1
#
_entry.id   AF-A0A7W8PCW4-F1
#
_cell.length_a   1.000
_cell.length_b   1.000
_cell.length_c   1.000
_cell.angle_alpha   90.00
_cell.angle_beta   90.00
_cell.angle_gamma   90.00
#
_symmetry.space_group_name_H-M   'P 1'
#
loop_
_entity.id
_entity.type
_entity.pdbx_description
1 polymer ?
#
loop_
_entity_poly.entity_id
_entity_poly.type
_entity_poly.pdbx_seq_one_letter_code
_entity_poly.pdbx_strand_id
1 'polypeptide(L)'
;MRRDLQPLVDLAARHGCAVIGISHFSKGSKGNAPVERVIGSQAFGALARMVLVTVKEEGAERRILARAKSNIAPDDGGFAYALARIEVAAGIPTNAVIWGERIEGSARDILGEVEQEDDERKTLRDEAREFLAGLLADGPMDARRIRRDADGAGYSWSTMFRAARELGVEKEKSGMKDGWRWTLPKISGHEDFTKNLEHASLKSSEGREIFGSDAGLRSAPLGGFAEDFSGGELEFSAKPSTQARPGDDDSSVKDSV
;
A
#
# COMPACT_ATOMS: atom_id res chain seq x y z
N MET A 1 10.32 -2.60 -22.55
CA MET A 1 10.50 -2.40 -21.09
C MET A 1 11.72 -3.05 -20.47
N ARG A 2 11.96 -4.38 -20.59
CA ARG A 2 13.17 -4.98 -19.97
C ARG A 2 14.48 -4.38 -20.53
N ARG A 3 14.56 -4.15 -21.85
CA ARG A 3 15.68 -3.42 -22.48
C ARG A 3 15.80 -1.99 -21.95
N ASP A 4 14.68 -1.32 -21.72
CA ASP A 4 14.64 0.08 -21.30
C ASP A 4 15.15 0.27 -19.86
N LEU A 5 15.08 -0.77 -19.02
CA LEU A 5 15.58 -0.75 -17.64
C LEU A 5 17.02 -1.26 -17.50
N GLN A 6 17.59 -1.88 -18.55
CA GLN A 6 18.95 -2.39 -18.53
C GLN A 6 20.00 -1.31 -18.18
N PRO A 7 19.91 -0.07 -18.69
CA PRO A 7 20.86 0.98 -18.32
C PRO A 7 20.91 1.28 -16.82
N LEU A 8 19.78 1.17 -16.11
CA LEU A 8 19.72 1.35 -14.65
C LEU A 8 20.38 0.19 -13.91
N VAL A 9 20.21 -1.04 -14.42
CA VAL A 9 20.88 -2.23 -13.86
C VAL A 9 22.39 -2.11 -14.04
N ASP A 10 22.85 -1.69 -15.22
CA ASP A 10 24.27 -1.55 -15.50
C ASP A 10 24.90 -0.42 -14.69
N LEU A 11 24.18 0.68 -14.47
CA LEU A 11 24.60 1.78 -13.60
C LEU A 11 24.79 1.28 -12.15
N ALA A 12 23.78 0.58 -11.62
CA ALA A 12 23.82 0.01 -10.28
C ALA A 12 24.99 -0.95 -10.08
N ALA A 13 25.23 -1.83 -11.06
CA ALA A 13 26.33 -2.79 -11.04
C ALA A 13 27.70 -2.10 -11.09
N ARG A 14 27.86 -1.09 -11.96
CA ARG A 14 29.13 -0.35 -12.10
C ARG A 14 29.52 0.41 -10.84
N HIS A 15 28.54 0.93 -10.11
CA HIS A 15 28.78 1.76 -8.92
C HIS A 15 28.53 1.04 -7.59
N GLY A 16 28.14 -0.24 -7.62
CA GLY A 16 27.85 -1.01 -6.42
C GLY A 16 26.69 -0.42 -5.58
N CYS A 17 25.71 0.21 -6.22
CA CYS A 17 24.60 0.88 -5.54
C CYS A 17 23.27 0.15 -5.76
N ALA A 18 22.30 0.42 -4.88
CA ALA A 18 20.94 -0.10 -5.01
C ALA A 18 20.04 0.92 -5.74
N VAL A 19 19.14 0.43 -6.59
CA VAL A 19 18.09 1.23 -7.22
C VAL A 19 16.76 0.84 -6.59
N ILE A 20 16.07 1.82 -6.01
CA ILE A 20 14.76 1.64 -5.36
C ILE A 20 13.71 2.35 -6.21
N GLY A 21 12.71 1.60 -6.66
CA GLY A 21 11.52 2.14 -7.32
C GLY A 21 10.36 2.19 -6.34
N ILE A 22 9.59 3.29 -6.37
CA ILE A 22 8.35 3.44 -5.59
C ILE A 22 7.19 3.37 -6.58
N SER A 23 6.24 2.48 -6.34
CA SER A 23 5.04 2.32 -7.16
C SER A 23 3.82 2.03 -6.29
N HIS A 24 2.64 2.27 -6.84
CA HIS A 24 1.37 2.04 -6.18
C HIS A 24 0.73 0.72 -6.67
N PHE A 25 -0.25 0.22 -5.91
CA PHE A 25 -1.10 -0.87 -6.38
C PHE A 25 -2.18 -0.41 -7.35
N SER A 26 -2.50 -1.25 -8.33
CA SER A 26 -3.57 -0.99 -9.30
C SER A 26 -4.93 -1.07 -8.60
N LYS A 27 -5.88 -0.21 -9.02
CA LYS A 27 -7.24 -0.22 -8.48
C LYS A 27 -7.91 -1.56 -8.77
N GLY A 28 -8.72 -2.06 -7.83
CA GLY A 28 -9.45 -3.31 -7.99
C GLY A 28 -8.58 -4.57 -8.04
N SER A 29 -7.34 -4.50 -7.55
CA SER A 29 -6.39 -5.62 -7.56
C SER A 29 -6.32 -6.40 -6.23
N LYS A 30 -7.24 -6.11 -5.31
CA LYS A 30 -7.40 -6.89 -4.06
C LYS A 30 -7.54 -8.38 -4.41
N GLY A 31 -6.91 -9.26 -3.62
CA GLY A 31 -6.92 -10.71 -3.84
C GLY A 31 -5.94 -11.26 -4.89
N ASN A 32 -5.39 -10.43 -5.79
CA ASN A 32 -4.33 -10.84 -6.74
C ASN A 32 -2.98 -11.03 -6.03
N ALA A 33 -2.04 -11.72 -6.69
CA ALA A 33 -0.70 -11.88 -6.16
C ALA A 33 -0.02 -10.50 -5.95
N PRO A 34 0.60 -10.22 -4.78
CA PRO A 34 1.09 -8.88 -4.46
C PRO A 34 2.03 -8.24 -5.50
N VAL A 35 2.87 -9.04 -6.16
CA VAL A 35 3.78 -8.57 -7.23
C VAL A 35 3.02 -8.10 -8.48
N GLU A 36 1.92 -8.76 -8.82
CA GLU A 36 1.12 -8.45 -10.00
C GLU A 36 0.31 -7.16 -9.84
N ARG A 37 0.08 -6.75 -8.58
CA ARG A 37 -0.66 -5.54 -8.22
C ARG A 37 0.14 -4.26 -8.49
N VAL A 38 1.46 -4.34 -8.66
CA VAL A 38 2.31 -3.17 -8.92
C VAL A 38 1.88 -2.49 -10.22
N ILE A 39 1.55 -1.19 -10.15
CA ILE A 39 1.14 -0.39 -11.31
C ILE A 39 2.28 -0.31 -12.33
N GLY A 40 1.89 -0.35 -13.60
CA GLY A 40 2.77 -0.21 -14.74
C GLY A 40 2.93 -1.54 -15.46
N SER A 41 4.15 -1.82 -15.93
CA SER A 41 4.44 -3.10 -16.56
C SER A 41 4.83 -4.14 -15.53
N GLN A 42 4.40 -5.38 -15.76
CA GLN A 42 4.89 -6.57 -15.06
C GLN A 42 6.43 -6.71 -15.12
N ALA A 43 7.08 -6.06 -16.10
CA ALA A 43 8.53 -6.01 -16.19
C ALA A 43 9.22 -5.42 -14.95
N PHE A 44 8.57 -4.50 -14.21
CA PHE A 44 9.14 -3.93 -12.98
C PHE A 44 9.24 -4.98 -11.88
N GLY A 45 8.15 -5.69 -11.60
CA GLY A 45 8.12 -6.78 -10.65
C GLY A 45 9.04 -7.94 -11.08
N ALA A 46 9.07 -8.25 -12.38
CA ALA A 46 9.91 -9.32 -12.92
C ALA A 46 11.42 -9.01 -12.79
N LEU A 47 11.85 -7.78 -13.08
CA LEU A 47 13.25 -7.36 -13.03
C LEU A 47 13.77 -7.19 -11.59
N ALA A 48 12.94 -6.70 -10.68
CA ALA A 48 13.34 -6.43 -9.31
C ALA A 48 13.85 -7.68 -8.58
N ARG A 49 14.97 -7.54 -7.84
CA ARG A 49 15.52 -8.61 -6.98
C ARG A 49 14.69 -8.80 -5.71
N MET A 50 14.07 -7.72 -5.23
CA MET A 50 13.11 -7.72 -4.13
C MET A 50 11.92 -6.83 -4.48
N VAL A 51 10.72 -7.23 -4.08
CA VAL A 51 9.53 -6.39 -4.10
C VAL A 51 9.01 -6.32 -2.67
N LEU A 52 9.01 -5.12 -2.12
CA LEU A 52 8.45 -4.84 -0.80
C LEU A 52 7.09 -4.17 -0.97
N VAL A 53 6.12 -4.60 -0.18
CA VAL A 53 4.75 -4.07 -0.21
C VAL A 53 4.43 -3.48 1.14
N THR A 54 3.73 -2.34 1.13
CA THR A 54 3.26 -1.69 2.35
C THR A 54 1.75 -1.66 2.36
N VAL A 55 1.16 -2.00 3.49
CA VAL A 55 -0.29 -1.87 3.73
C VAL A 55 -0.50 -1.07 5.02
N LYS A 56 -1.51 -0.20 5.00
CA LYS A 56 -1.97 0.54 6.18
C LYS A 56 -3.30 -0.06 6.60
N GLU A 57 -3.41 -0.39 7.87
CA GLU A 57 -4.67 -0.83 8.47
C GLU A 57 -5.60 0.37 8.67
N GLU A 58 -6.86 0.28 8.22
CA GLU A 58 -7.81 1.39 8.28
C GLU A 58 -8.23 1.65 9.74
N GLY A 59 -8.13 2.91 10.17
CA GLY A 59 -8.47 3.32 11.53
C GLY A 59 -7.37 3.07 12.58
N ALA A 60 -6.25 2.46 12.19
CA ALA A 60 -5.06 2.30 13.03
C ALA A 60 -3.86 3.09 12.46
N GLU A 61 -2.90 3.40 13.34
CA GLU A 61 -1.57 3.89 12.90
C GLU A 61 -0.59 2.76 12.58
N ARG A 62 -1.06 1.51 12.71
CA ARG A 62 -0.29 0.32 12.36
C ARG A 62 -0.22 0.17 10.84
N ARG A 63 0.99 -0.05 10.36
CA ARG A 63 1.31 -0.36 8.97
C ARG A 63 2.13 -1.64 8.95
N ILE A 64 2.12 -2.33 7.82
CA ILE A 64 2.88 -3.57 7.64
C ILE A 64 3.72 -3.43 6.39
N LEU A 65 4.99 -3.79 6.50
CA LEU A 65 5.91 -3.97 5.38
C LEU A 65 6.12 -5.47 5.18
N ALA A 66 5.68 -6.01 4.05
CA ALA A 66 5.85 -7.43 3.71
C ALA A 66 6.73 -7.61 2.47
N ARG A 67 7.39 -8.77 2.37
CA ARG A 67 8.17 -9.16 1.20
C ARG A 67 7.28 -9.91 0.22
N ALA A 68 6.96 -9.29 -0.92
CA ALA A 68 6.16 -9.91 -1.98
C ALA A 68 6.99 -10.77 -2.94
N LYS A 69 8.29 -10.48 -3.03
CA LYS A 69 9.25 -11.21 -3.84
C LYS A 69 10.64 -11.01 -3.25
N SER A 70 11.44 -12.07 -3.25
CA SER A 70 12.88 -11.99 -3.10
C SER A 70 13.53 -13.15 -3.84
N ASN A 71 14.63 -12.88 -4.55
CA ASN A 71 15.48 -13.94 -5.11
C ASN A 71 16.92 -13.91 -4.57
N ILE A 72 17.13 -13.16 -3.48
CA ILE A 72 18.42 -13.01 -2.79
C ILE A 72 18.32 -13.28 -1.28
N ALA A 73 17.13 -13.64 -0.80
CA ALA A 73 16.79 -13.94 0.59
C ALA A 73 15.42 -14.66 0.63
N PRO A 74 15.04 -15.31 1.74
CA PRO A 74 13.66 -15.76 1.94
C PRO A 74 12.65 -14.61 1.73
N ASP A 75 11.52 -14.93 1.11
CA ASP A 75 10.47 -13.98 0.75
C ASP A 75 9.24 -14.06 1.65
N ASP A 76 9.31 -14.79 2.76
CA ASP A 76 8.26 -14.85 3.77
C ASP A 76 8.32 -13.68 4.76
N GLY A 77 7.16 -13.40 5.37
CA GLY A 77 7.00 -12.51 6.50
C GLY A 77 7.11 -11.03 6.20
N GLY A 78 7.04 -10.26 7.28
CA GLY A 78 7.08 -8.81 7.27
C GLY A 78 7.33 -8.23 8.65
N PHE A 79 7.18 -6.91 8.76
CA PHE A 79 7.29 -6.18 10.01
C PHE A 79 6.15 -5.18 10.13
N ALA A 80 5.55 -5.13 11.31
CA ALA A 80 4.71 -4.00 11.69
C ALA A 80 5.58 -2.75 11.82
N TYR A 81 5.03 -1.59 11.51
CA TYR A 81 5.65 -0.31 11.80
C TYR A 81 4.60 0.79 12.00
N ALA A 82 5.01 1.83 12.71
CA ALA A 82 4.27 3.07 12.85
C ALA A 82 5.14 4.24 12.39
N LEU A 83 4.51 5.38 12.12
CA LEU A 83 5.21 6.63 11.85
C LEU A 83 5.04 7.54 13.07
N ALA A 84 6.16 8.00 13.63
CA ALA A 84 6.17 8.95 14.74
C ALA A 84 6.83 10.25 14.31
N ARG A 85 6.28 11.38 14.76
CA ARG A 85 6.96 12.67 14.61
C ARG A 85 8.09 12.74 15.64
N ILE A 86 9.29 13.00 15.16
CA ILE A 86 10.49 13.18 15.98
C ILE A 86 11.15 14.51 15.64
N GLU A 87 12.07 14.94 16.50
CA GLU A 87 12.93 16.09 16.27
C GLU A 87 14.35 15.57 16.09
N VAL A 88 14.97 15.85 14.94
CA VAL A 88 16.38 15.53 14.72
C VAL A 88 17.26 16.71 15.15
N ALA A 89 18.58 16.47 15.24
CA ALA A 89 19.55 17.50 15.60
C ALA A 89 19.33 18.79 14.81
N ALA A 90 19.43 19.94 15.50
CA ALA A 90 19.07 21.28 15.03
C ALA A 90 17.57 21.64 15.02
N GLY A 91 16.72 20.86 15.70
CA GLY A 91 15.33 21.24 15.97
C GLY A 91 14.39 21.09 14.78
N ILE A 92 14.74 20.22 13.82
CA ILE A 92 13.97 20.03 12.59
C ILE A 92 12.93 18.92 12.86
N PRO A 93 11.62 19.23 12.85
CA PRO A 93 10.59 18.21 13.01
C PRO A 93 10.53 17.33 11.75
N THR A 94 10.59 16.01 11.94
CA THR A 94 10.55 15.02 10.86
C THR A 94 9.73 13.79 11.29
N ASN A 95 9.55 12.83 10.39
CA ASN A 95 8.91 11.55 10.68
C ASN A 95 9.95 10.43 10.72
N ALA A 96 9.85 9.55 11.70
CA ALA A 96 10.63 8.33 11.80
C ALA A 96 9.75 7.10 11.75
N VAL A 97 10.30 6.01 11.22
CA VAL A 97 9.70 4.69 11.28
C VAL A 97 10.01 4.09 12.65
N ILE A 98 8.97 3.71 13.38
CA ILE A 98 9.07 2.92 14.60
C ILE A 98 8.72 1.48 14.23
N TRP A 99 9.72 0.61 14.23
CA TRP A 99 9.55 -0.81 13.94
C TRP A 99 8.84 -1.51 15.10
N GLY A 100 7.89 -2.38 14.77
CA GLY A 100 7.22 -3.27 15.70
C GLY A 100 7.59 -4.72 15.45
N GLU A 101 6.67 -5.61 15.81
CA GLU A 101 6.85 -7.06 15.75
C GLU A 101 7.07 -7.60 14.34
N ARG A 102 7.80 -8.72 14.25
CA ARG A 102 7.85 -9.55 13.04
C ARG A 102 6.50 -10.21 12.82
N ILE A 103 6.07 -10.27 11.57
CA ILE A 103 4.84 -10.94 11.13
C ILE A 103 5.23 -12.12 10.26
N GLU A 104 4.61 -13.27 10.51
CA GLU A 104 4.82 -14.50 9.75
C GLU A 104 3.76 -14.66 8.64
N GLY A 105 4.02 -15.57 7.71
CA GLY A 105 3.12 -15.83 6.58
C GLY A 105 3.60 -15.23 5.27
N SER A 106 2.92 -15.57 4.18
CA SER A 106 3.25 -14.99 2.87
C SER A 106 2.73 -13.55 2.78
N ALA A 107 3.32 -12.72 1.91
CA ALA A 107 2.76 -11.39 1.65
C ALA A 107 1.30 -11.43 1.17
N ARG A 108 0.86 -12.52 0.54
CA ARG A 108 -0.54 -12.66 0.12
C ARG A 108 -1.46 -12.78 1.33
N ASP A 109 -1.09 -13.62 2.30
CA ASP A 109 -1.89 -13.87 3.49
C ASP A 109 -1.92 -12.61 4.36
N ILE A 110 -0.76 -12.01 4.62
CA ILE A 110 -0.62 -10.77 5.40
C ILE A 110 -1.47 -9.64 4.81
N LEU A 111 -1.44 -9.45 3.49
CA LEU A 111 -2.26 -8.42 2.84
C LEU A 111 -3.75 -8.78 2.87
N GLY A 112 -4.08 -10.06 2.70
CA GLY A 112 -5.45 -10.55 2.73
C GLY A 112 -6.13 -10.34 4.09
N GLU A 113 -5.41 -10.63 5.18
CA GLU A 113 -5.90 -10.41 6.56
C GLU A 113 -6.23 -8.94 6.81
N VAL A 114 -5.31 -8.02 6.47
CA VAL A 114 -5.56 -6.57 6.64
C VAL A 114 -6.71 -6.10 5.75
N GLU A 115 -6.79 -6.58 4.51
CA GLU A 115 -7.88 -6.20 3.61
C GLU A 115 -9.24 -6.71 4.09
N GLN A 116 -9.30 -7.91 4.68
CA GLN A 116 -10.51 -8.46 5.28
C GLN A 116 -10.94 -7.66 6.51
N GLU A 117 -10.01 -7.37 7.44
CA GLU A 117 -10.31 -6.54 8.61
C GLU A 117 -10.83 -5.15 8.21
N ASP A 118 -10.23 -4.54 7.18
CA ASP A 118 -10.67 -3.25 6.67
C ASP A 118 -12.09 -3.32 6.08
N ASP A 119 -12.42 -4.39 5.35
CA ASP A 119 -13.74 -4.57 4.76
C ASP A 119 -14.81 -4.85 5.84
N GLU A 120 -14.49 -5.66 6.87
CA GLU A 120 -15.36 -5.86 8.04
C GLU A 120 -15.61 -4.54 8.80
N ARG A 121 -14.57 -3.71 8.99
CA ARG A 121 -14.70 -2.39 9.63
C ARG A 121 -15.57 -1.44 8.81
N LYS A 122 -15.48 -1.48 7.48
CA LYS A 122 -16.35 -0.69 6.60
C LYS A 122 -17.80 -1.14 6.73
N THR A 123 -18.06 -2.44 6.69
CA THR A 123 -19.40 -2.99 6.89
C THR A 123 -19.98 -2.53 8.22
N LEU A 124 -19.26 -2.66 9.34
CA LEU A 124 -19.72 -2.19 10.65
C LEU A 124 -20.02 -0.69 10.68
N ARG A 125 -19.23 0.11 9.96
CA ARG A 125 -19.43 1.56 9.85
C ARG A 125 -20.67 1.90 9.02
N ASP A 126 -20.89 1.19 7.92
CA ASP A 126 -22.06 1.34 7.06
C ASP A 126 -23.34 0.89 7.79
N GLU A 127 -23.31 -0.23 8.51
CA GLU A 127 -24.42 -0.68 9.35
C GLU A 127 -24.74 0.32 10.47
N ALA A 128 -23.73 0.85 11.17
CA ALA A 128 -23.94 1.88 12.20
C ALA A 128 -24.54 3.16 11.61
N ARG A 129 -24.17 3.50 10.37
CA ARG A 129 -24.75 4.62 9.62
C ARG A 129 -26.21 4.36 9.28
N GLU A 130 -26.53 3.20 8.72
CA GLU A 130 -27.91 2.81 8.41
C GLU A 130 -28.79 2.77 9.66
N PHE A 131 -28.26 2.22 10.75
CA PHE A 131 -28.93 2.20 12.04
C PHE A 131 -29.25 3.61 12.55
N LEU A 132 -28.28 4.54 12.52
CA LEU A 132 -28.51 5.92 12.93
C LEU A 132 -29.50 6.65 12.03
N ALA A 133 -29.41 6.43 10.72
CA ALA A 133 -30.35 7.00 9.76
C ALA A 133 -31.78 6.52 10.04
N GLY A 134 -31.97 5.23 10.35
CA GLY A 134 -33.26 4.66 10.74
C GLY A 134 -33.82 5.27 12.03
N LEU A 135 -32.99 5.47 13.07
CA LEU A 135 -33.42 6.11 14.31
C LEU A 135 -33.90 7.55 14.10
N LEU A 136 -33.28 8.28 13.17
CA LEU A 136 -33.57 9.69 12.90
C LEU A 136 -34.56 9.90 11.74
N ALA A 137 -35.05 8.83 11.10
CA ALA A 137 -35.89 8.89 9.91
C ALA A 137 -37.22 9.61 10.18
N ASP A 138 -37.83 9.34 11.35
CA ASP A 138 -39.10 9.95 11.77
C ASP A 138 -38.93 11.34 12.40
N GLY A 139 -37.71 11.85 12.45
CA GLY A 139 -37.38 13.19 12.92
C GLY A 139 -36.40 13.23 14.10
N PRO A 140 -36.29 14.41 14.74
CA PRO A 140 -35.31 14.63 15.79
C PRO A 140 -35.43 13.67 16.98
N MET A 141 -34.32 13.12 17.46
CA MET A 141 -34.29 12.21 18.60
C MET A 141 -33.29 12.64 19.68
N ASP A 142 -33.62 12.39 20.95
CA ASP A 142 -32.73 12.68 22.07
C ASP A 142 -31.46 11.80 22.04
N ALA A 143 -30.28 12.42 22.20
CA ALA A 143 -29.00 11.72 22.21
C ALA A 143 -28.91 10.64 23.32
N ARG A 144 -29.63 10.81 24.43
CA ARG A 144 -29.74 9.79 25.49
C ARG A 144 -30.47 8.53 25.01
N ARG A 145 -31.51 8.70 24.20
CA ARG A 145 -32.25 7.58 23.59
C ARG A 145 -31.40 6.91 22.52
N ILE A 146 -30.77 7.69 21.63
CA ILE A 146 -29.85 7.17 20.62
C ILE A 146 -28.73 6.37 21.26
N ARG A 147 -28.15 6.86 22.37
CA ARG A 147 -27.10 6.13 23.10
C ARG A 147 -27.57 4.79 23.62
N ARG A 148 -28.73 4.74 24.28
CA ARG A 148 -29.29 3.47 24.79
C ARG A 148 -29.59 2.50 23.65
N ASP A 149 -30.18 2.99 22.57
CA ASP A 149 -30.58 2.15 21.44
C ASP A 149 -29.32 1.63 20.70
N ALA A 150 -28.26 2.45 20.61
CA ALA A 150 -26.93 2.05 20.10
C ALA A 150 -26.23 1.02 21.00
N ASP A 151 -26.24 1.23 22.33
CA ASP A 151 -25.69 0.27 23.29
C ASP A 151 -26.43 -1.09 23.19
N GLY A 152 -27.75 -1.06 22.99
CA GLY A 152 -28.57 -2.26 22.77
C GLY A 152 -28.30 -2.98 21.44
N ALA A 153 -27.87 -2.23 20.40
CA ALA A 153 -27.45 -2.76 19.11
C ALA A 153 -25.95 -3.13 19.05
N GLY A 154 -25.20 -2.94 20.14
CA GLY A 154 -23.78 -3.27 20.21
C GLY A 154 -22.83 -2.23 19.61
N TYR A 155 -23.30 -1.03 19.30
CA TYR A 155 -22.45 0.04 18.76
C TYR A 155 -21.83 0.89 19.87
N SER A 156 -20.52 1.14 19.77
CA SER A 156 -19.85 2.09 20.65
C SER A 156 -20.33 3.52 20.41
N TRP A 157 -20.33 4.35 21.46
CA TRP A 157 -20.69 5.77 21.33
C TRP A 157 -19.76 6.53 20.37
N SER A 158 -18.49 6.13 20.26
CA SER A 158 -17.56 6.65 19.26
C SER A 158 -17.94 6.29 17.83
N THR A 159 -18.44 5.07 17.57
CA THR A 159 -18.96 4.65 16.26
C THR A 159 -20.15 5.52 15.86
N MET A 160 -21.07 5.77 16.81
CA MET A 160 -22.23 6.61 16.56
C MET A 160 -21.87 8.06 16.22
N PHE A 161 -20.88 8.63 16.89
CA PHE A 161 -20.42 9.98 16.56
C PHE A 161 -19.80 10.08 15.16
N ARG A 162 -19.09 9.04 14.71
CA ARG A 162 -18.52 8.97 13.36
C ARG A 162 -19.64 8.85 12.32
N ALA A 163 -20.59 7.93 12.53
CA ALA A 163 -21.78 7.78 11.70
C ALA A 163 -22.57 9.10 11.60
N ALA A 164 -22.78 9.80 12.72
CA ALA A 164 -23.45 11.10 12.76
C ALA A 164 -22.73 12.16 11.93
N ARG A 165 -21.40 12.23 12.00
CA ARG A 165 -20.58 13.15 11.20
C ARG A 165 -20.74 12.89 9.71
N GLU A 166 -20.79 11.62 9.32
CA GLU A 166 -20.89 11.20 7.92
C GLU A 166 -22.28 11.38 7.33
N LEU A 167 -23.31 11.26 8.15
CA LEU A 167 -24.69 11.58 7.81
C LEU A 167 -24.99 13.09 7.84
N GLY A 168 -24.05 13.91 8.31
CA GLY A 168 -24.29 15.35 8.49
C GLY A 168 -25.32 15.67 9.58
N VAL A 169 -25.47 14.80 10.58
CA VAL A 169 -26.44 14.97 11.67
C VAL A 169 -26.19 16.27 12.42
N GLU A 170 -27.23 17.10 12.48
CA GLU A 170 -27.27 18.34 13.24
C GLU A 170 -27.55 18.02 14.71
N LYS A 171 -26.79 18.63 15.61
CA LYS A 171 -26.89 18.41 17.05
C LYS A 171 -27.29 19.72 17.71
N GLU A 172 -28.55 19.83 18.10
CA GLU A 172 -29.07 21.01 18.76
C GLU A 172 -29.23 20.75 20.26
N LYS A 173 -28.86 21.75 21.07
CA LYS A 173 -29.12 21.70 22.50
C LYS A 173 -30.55 22.18 22.74
N SER A 174 -31.45 21.28 23.11
CA SER A 174 -32.82 21.65 23.47
C SER A 174 -32.82 22.27 24.88
N GLY A 175 -32.51 23.56 25.02
CA GLY A 175 -32.66 24.28 26.29
C GLY A 175 -31.70 23.89 27.44
N MET A 176 -31.90 24.51 28.61
CA MET A 176 -31.01 24.38 29.77
C MET A 176 -31.18 23.04 30.53
N LYS A 177 -32.35 22.39 30.40
CA LYS A 177 -32.73 21.14 31.10
C LYS A 177 -33.01 19.96 30.17
N ASP A 178 -33.35 20.19 28.90
CA ASP A 178 -33.52 19.15 27.90
C ASP A 178 -32.19 18.93 27.17
N GLY A 179 -31.91 17.68 26.79
CA GLY A 179 -30.54 17.26 26.41
C GLY A 179 -30.09 17.76 25.04
N TRP A 180 -29.15 17.01 24.44
CA TRP A 180 -28.82 17.16 23.03
C TRP A 180 -29.81 16.37 22.18
N ARG A 181 -30.29 16.99 21.11
CA ARG A 181 -31.18 16.40 20.12
C ARG A 181 -30.45 16.29 18.80
N TRP A 182 -30.53 15.13 18.16
CA TRP A 182 -29.89 14.85 16.89
C TRP A 182 -30.96 14.78 15.81
N THR A 183 -30.68 15.39 14.67
CA THR A 183 -31.61 15.47 13.54
C THR A 183 -30.84 15.24 12.25
N LEU A 184 -31.42 14.51 11.30
CA LEU A 184 -30.87 14.47 9.94
C LEU A 184 -31.07 15.83 9.26
N PRO A 185 -30.10 16.31 8.48
CA PRO A 185 -30.25 17.56 7.75
C PRO A 185 -31.45 17.41 6.80
N LYS A 186 -32.36 18.40 6.81
CA LYS A 186 -33.45 18.42 5.83
C LYS A 186 -32.79 18.57 4.46
N ILE A 187 -33.00 17.61 3.57
CA ILE A 187 -32.60 17.76 2.16
C ILE A 187 -33.50 18.86 1.57
N SER A 188 -33.12 20.12 1.75
CA SER A 188 -33.62 21.22 0.95
C SER A 188 -32.93 21.11 -0.40
N GLY A 189 -33.66 20.63 -1.40
CA GLY A 189 -33.16 20.58 -2.78
C GLY A 189 -32.74 21.99 -3.24
N HIS A 190 -31.44 22.24 -3.27
CA HIS A 190 -30.81 23.25 -4.11
C HIS A 190 -29.36 22.84 -4.38
N GLU A 191 -29.16 22.32 -5.58
CA GLU A 191 -28.01 22.50 -6.48
C GLU A 191 -26.59 22.54 -5.89
N ASP A 192 -25.84 21.44 -6.07
CA ASP A 192 -24.41 21.46 -6.47
C ASP A 192 -23.90 20.05 -6.86
N PHE A 193 -24.64 19.34 -7.73
CA PHE A 193 -24.19 18.07 -8.32
C PHE A 193 -24.02 18.12 -9.86
N THR A 194 -23.99 19.32 -10.45
CA THR A 194 -23.80 19.53 -11.89
C THR A 194 -22.66 20.52 -12.19
N LYS A 195 -21.45 20.20 -11.73
CA LYS A 195 -20.21 20.71 -12.35
C LYS A 195 -19.17 19.59 -12.45
N ASN A 196 -19.40 18.65 -13.37
CA ASN A 196 -18.36 17.95 -14.14
C ASN A 196 -18.93 16.89 -15.10
N LEU A 197 -20.02 17.21 -15.80
CA LEU A 197 -20.65 16.29 -16.76
C LEU A 197 -20.91 16.92 -18.13
N GLU A 198 -20.03 17.80 -18.61
CA GLU A 198 -19.84 18.10 -20.04
C GLU A 198 -18.34 18.48 -20.19
N HIS A 199 -17.47 17.67 -20.78
CA HIS A 199 -17.24 17.53 -22.21
C HIS A 199 -16.44 16.24 -22.50
N ALA A 200 -17.01 15.32 -23.28
CA ALA A 200 -16.33 14.63 -24.37
C ALA A 200 -17.38 13.89 -25.21
N SER A 201 -17.88 14.60 -26.22
CA SER A 201 -18.78 14.13 -27.26
C SER A 201 -18.28 12.83 -27.89
N LEU A 202 -19.13 11.80 -27.83
CA LEU A 202 -19.09 10.67 -28.75
C LEU A 202 -19.38 11.20 -30.16
N LYS A 203 -18.44 11.02 -31.08
CA LYS A 203 -18.76 10.98 -32.52
C LYS A 203 -18.85 9.53 -32.96
N SER A 204 -19.98 9.25 -33.60
CA SER A 204 -20.39 7.99 -34.18
C SER A 204 -19.41 7.46 -35.22
N SER A 205 -19.28 6.13 -35.23
CA SER A 205 -18.73 5.32 -36.31
C SER A 205 -19.54 5.46 -37.60
N GLU A 206 -18.86 5.62 -38.73
CA GLU A 206 -19.19 4.98 -40.01
C GLU A 206 -18.05 5.21 -41.01
N GLY A 207 -17.59 4.14 -41.68
CA GLY A 207 -16.57 4.19 -42.73
C GLY A 207 -15.61 3.00 -42.73
N ARG A 208 -16.08 1.89 -43.30
CA ARG A 208 -15.34 0.63 -43.56
C ARG A 208 -14.54 0.76 -44.88
N GLU A 209 -13.51 -0.09 -45.04
CA GLU A 209 -12.87 -0.55 -46.31
C GLU A 209 -11.73 0.34 -46.89
N ILE A 210 -10.58 -0.13 -47.43
CA ILE A 210 -10.01 -1.42 -47.90
C ILE A 210 -8.45 -1.29 -47.91
N PHE A 211 -7.74 -2.45 -47.93
CA PHE A 211 -6.30 -2.67 -48.16
C PHE A 211 -5.64 -1.90 -49.34
N GLY A 212 -4.35 -1.57 -49.18
CA GLY A 212 -3.41 -1.24 -50.28
C GLY A 212 -2.09 -0.67 -49.72
N SER A 213 -1.06 -1.50 -49.55
CA SER A 213 0.11 -1.63 -50.44
C SER A 213 1.16 -0.51 -50.30
N ASP A 214 2.32 -0.92 -49.77
CA ASP A 214 3.66 -0.52 -50.22
C ASP A 214 4.14 0.92 -49.98
N ALA A 215 4.92 1.10 -48.90
CA ALA A 215 5.99 2.12 -48.83
C ALA A 215 6.94 1.80 -47.67
N GLY A 216 8.07 1.19 -48.01
CA GLY A 216 9.12 0.81 -47.07
C GLY A 216 9.79 1.98 -46.37
N LEU A 217 10.02 1.84 -45.07
CA LEU A 217 10.94 2.67 -44.30
C LEU A 217 12.33 2.06 -44.38
N ARG A 218 13.17 2.69 -45.19
CA ARG A 218 14.57 2.35 -45.44
C ARG A 218 15.40 2.51 -44.18
N SER A 219 16.13 1.45 -43.82
CA SER A 219 17.27 1.50 -42.90
C SER A 219 18.41 2.32 -43.50
N ALA A 220 18.95 3.27 -42.75
CA ALA A 220 20.23 3.90 -43.07
C ALA A 220 21.38 2.98 -42.63
N PRO A 221 22.40 2.74 -43.48
CA PRO A 221 23.56 1.95 -43.11
C PRO A 221 24.60 2.84 -42.44
N LEU A 222 25.14 2.41 -41.30
CA LEU A 222 26.45 2.83 -40.82
C LEU A 222 27.41 1.65 -41.03
N GLY A 223 28.11 1.64 -42.16
CA GLY A 223 29.45 1.04 -42.21
C GLY A 223 30.41 1.97 -41.46
N GLY A 224 31.50 1.54 -40.85
CA GLY A 224 32.24 0.29 -40.90
C GLY A 224 33.72 0.68 -40.73
N PHE A 225 34.39 0.13 -39.72
CA PHE A 225 35.84 -0.02 -39.54
C PHE A 225 35.96 -0.99 -38.34
N ALA A 226 36.26 -2.27 -38.54
CA ALA A 226 37.59 -2.90 -38.69
C ALA A 226 38.48 -2.62 -37.47
N GLU A 227 39.17 -3.56 -36.82
CA GLU A 227 39.33 -5.01 -36.91
C GLU A 227 40.11 -5.39 -35.62
N ASP A 228 40.08 -6.67 -35.26
CA ASP A 228 41.07 -7.38 -34.43
C ASP A 228 41.31 -6.97 -32.96
N PHE A 229 40.87 -7.83 -32.04
CA PHE A 229 41.80 -8.36 -31.03
C PHE A 229 41.41 -9.79 -30.64
N SER A 230 42.37 -10.67 -30.83
CA SER A 230 42.33 -12.12 -30.66
C SER A 230 42.37 -12.55 -29.19
N GLY A 231 42.03 -13.82 -28.98
CA GLY A 231 41.75 -14.43 -27.68
C GLY A 231 42.87 -14.37 -26.64
N GLY A 232 42.42 -14.36 -25.39
CA GLY A 232 43.23 -14.56 -24.19
C GLY A 232 42.36 -15.21 -23.13
N GLU A 233 42.36 -16.54 -23.13
CA GLU A 233 41.83 -17.40 -22.09
C GLU A 233 42.61 -17.14 -20.79
N LEU A 234 41.93 -16.70 -19.73
CA LEU A 234 42.51 -16.55 -18.40
C LEU A 234 41.74 -17.44 -17.43
N GLU A 235 42.30 -18.62 -17.19
CA GLU A 235 41.96 -19.48 -16.05
C GLU A 235 42.23 -18.73 -14.75
N PHE A 236 41.23 -18.67 -13.86
CA PHE A 236 41.41 -18.22 -12.49
C PHE A 236 41.21 -19.41 -11.55
N SER A 237 42.33 -20.02 -11.14
CA SER A 237 42.40 -20.98 -10.05
C SER A 237 42.54 -20.24 -8.72
N ALA A 238 41.55 -20.35 -7.84
CA ALA A 238 41.74 -20.06 -6.42
C ALA A 238 40.89 -21.01 -5.56
N LYS A 239 41.59 -21.88 -4.84
CA LYS A 239 41.07 -22.84 -3.85
C LYS A 239 40.47 -22.11 -2.63
N PRO A 240 39.51 -22.72 -1.93
CA PRO A 240 38.90 -22.14 -0.73
C PRO A 240 39.84 -22.19 0.48
N SER A 241 40.02 -21.05 1.16
CA SER A 241 40.68 -20.99 2.46
C SER A 241 39.69 -21.36 3.58
N THR A 242 39.80 -22.59 4.06
CA THR A 242 39.28 -23.01 5.36
C THR A 242 40.19 -22.42 6.45
N GLN A 243 39.64 -21.60 7.35
CA GLN A 243 40.26 -21.38 8.66
C GLN A 243 39.33 -21.90 9.75
N ALA A 244 39.88 -22.90 10.44
CA ALA A 244 39.32 -23.59 11.57
C ALA A 244 39.36 -22.72 12.83
N ARG A 245 38.40 -23.01 13.73
CA ARG A 245 38.42 -22.62 15.14
C ARG A 245 39.61 -23.27 15.85
N PRO A 246 40.22 -22.64 16.86
CA PRO A 246 40.87 -23.36 17.93
C PRO A 246 39.86 -23.53 19.09
N GLY A 247 39.57 -24.80 19.40
CA GLY A 247 39.38 -25.20 20.79
C GLY A 247 40.76 -25.56 21.36
N ASP A 248 40.94 -25.32 22.65
CA ASP A 248 41.68 -26.13 23.63
C ASP A 248 41.59 -25.28 24.93
N ASP A 249 40.78 -25.66 25.91
CA ASP A 249 40.93 -26.75 26.87
C ASP A 249 41.66 -26.31 28.16
N ASP A 250 41.05 -26.78 29.25
CA ASP A 250 41.58 -27.06 30.57
C ASP A 250 41.59 -26.03 31.72
N SER A 251 41.09 -26.59 32.82
CA SER A 251 41.47 -26.44 34.23
C SER A 251 40.55 -25.68 35.19
N SER A 252 40.01 -26.51 36.07
CA SER A 252 39.30 -26.27 37.33
C SER A 252 40.00 -25.35 38.33
N VAL A 253 39.23 -24.54 39.07
CA VAL A 253 39.35 -24.26 40.53
C VAL A 253 37.95 -23.75 40.98
N LYS A 254 37.12 -24.54 41.68
CA LYS A 254 36.94 -24.65 43.13
C LYS A 254 36.68 -23.35 43.92
N ASP A 255 35.60 -23.45 44.73
CA ASP A 255 35.34 -22.87 46.05
C ASP A 255 34.56 -21.53 46.20
N SER A 256 33.42 -21.68 46.90
CA SER A 256 32.80 -20.83 47.97
C SER A 256 32.41 -19.38 47.61
N VAL A 257 31.20 -18.87 47.86
CA VAL A 257 30.28 -18.92 49.01
C VAL A 257 28.85 -18.70 48.52
#